data_AF-A0A935WD24-F1
#
_entry.id   AF-A0A935WD24-F1
#
_cell.length_a   1.000
_cell.length_b   1.000
_cell.length_c   1.000
_cell.angle_alpha   90.00
_cell.angle_beta   90.00
_cell.angle_gamma   90.00
#
_symmetry.space_group_name_H-M   'P 1'
#
loop_
_entity.id
_entity.type
_entity.pdbx_description
1 polymer ?
#
loop_
_entity_poly.entity_id
_entity_poly.type
_entity_poly.pdbx_seq_one_letter_code
_entity_poly.pdbx_strand_id
1 'polypeptide(L)'
;MPVPMSPDVLLLWSLVAAHAAGLGTLLGRWPWFAKNAVGWATAAAAGLMLGIGYVLLDTGQHLAPAPTLLGALLGLGLVRLADGGRRRAGRGGRGPRGEWHHRLSSPPATDAGEILASALHSAVEGIAIGAAAASGVPLAQFLLITFGFHNISEGAVLGTLLAERGMKRSAAMGVSARCRRCCPGSSARRSARCST
;
A
#
# COMPACT_ATOMS: atom_id res chain seq x y z
N MET A 1 26.04 -9.61 20.26
CA MET A 1 25.49 -8.56 19.38
C MET A 1 25.01 -9.23 18.10
N PRO A 2 23.75 -9.05 17.66
CA PRO A 2 23.37 -9.45 16.31
C PRO A 2 24.19 -8.66 15.30
N VAL A 3 24.66 -9.33 14.23
CA VAL A 3 25.35 -8.64 13.13
C VAL A 3 24.32 -7.78 12.38
N PRO A 4 24.52 -6.47 12.21
CA PRO A 4 23.60 -5.64 11.45
C PRO A 4 23.66 -6.00 9.96
N MET A 5 22.53 -5.94 9.27
CA MET A 5 22.49 -6.06 7.81
C MET A 5 23.19 -4.83 7.20
N SER A 6 23.99 -5.01 6.15
CA SER A 6 24.60 -3.86 5.48
C SER A 6 23.51 -2.97 4.83
N PRO A 7 23.63 -1.63 4.90
CA PRO A 7 22.60 -0.72 4.40
C PRO A 7 22.27 -0.93 2.92
N ASP A 8 23.27 -1.25 2.09
CA ASP A 8 23.07 -1.47 0.65
C ASP A 8 22.23 -2.72 0.37
N VAL A 9 22.46 -3.80 1.13
CA VAL A 9 21.68 -5.04 1.04
C VAL A 9 20.26 -4.80 1.54
N LEU A 10 20.09 -4.08 2.66
CA LEU A 10 18.78 -3.72 3.18
C LEU A 10 17.98 -2.87 2.17
N LEU A 11 18.62 -1.87 1.55
CA LEU A 11 18.01 -1.02 0.53
C LEU A 11 17.61 -1.82 -0.71
N LEU A 12 18.50 -2.69 -1.21
CA LEU A 12 18.23 -3.56 -2.35
C LEU A 12 17.02 -4.47 -2.09
N TRP A 13 16.98 -5.15 -0.95
CA TRP A 13 15.84 -6.01 -0.59
C TRP A 13 14.55 -5.22 -0.34
N SER A 14 14.63 -4.00 0.22
CA SER A 14 13.48 -3.11 0.36
C SER A 14 12.91 -2.70 -1.01
N LEU A 15 13.78 -2.42 -1.98
CA LEU A 15 13.39 -2.15 -3.36
C LEU A 15 12.75 -3.37 -4.02
N VAL A 16 13.27 -4.58 -3.80
CA VAL A 16 12.67 -5.83 -4.29
C VAL A 16 11.28 -6.05 -3.68
N ALA A 17 11.12 -5.86 -2.37
CA ALA A 17 9.83 -5.95 -1.68
C ALA A 17 8.82 -4.92 -2.22
N ALA A 18 9.23 -3.68 -2.47
CA ALA A 18 8.37 -2.66 -3.08
C ALA A 18 7.94 -3.02 -4.51
N HIS A 19 8.83 -3.59 -5.34
CA HIS A 19 8.48 -4.04 -6.70
C HIS A 19 7.49 -5.21 -6.73
N ALA A 20 7.33 -5.94 -5.62
CA ALA A 20 6.36 -7.02 -5.51
C ALA A 20 4.89 -6.53 -5.68
N ALA A 21 4.61 -5.25 -5.38
CA ALA A 21 3.33 -4.61 -5.70
C ALA A 21 3.05 -4.53 -7.21
N GLY A 22 4.09 -4.34 -8.03
CA GLY A 22 4.01 -4.42 -9.48
C GLY A 22 3.57 -5.79 -9.96
N LEU A 23 4.14 -6.86 -9.40
CA LEU A 23 3.73 -8.24 -9.68
C LEU A 23 2.27 -8.50 -9.24
N GLY A 24 1.91 -8.03 -8.05
CA GLY A 24 0.52 -8.02 -7.57
C GLY A 24 -0.44 -7.44 -8.60
N THR A 25 -0.16 -6.24 -9.13
CA THR A 25 -1.06 -5.63 -10.13
C THR A 25 -1.23 -6.44 -11.40
N LEU A 26 -0.25 -7.23 -11.81
CA LEU A 26 -0.41 -8.13 -12.97
C LEU A 26 -1.37 -9.28 -12.67
N LEU A 27 -1.25 -9.89 -11.48
CA LEU A 27 -2.13 -10.98 -11.02
C LEU A 27 -3.58 -10.50 -10.85
N GLY A 28 -3.77 -9.32 -10.24
CA GLY A 28 -5.09 -8.72 -10.04
C GLY A 28 -5.88 -8.53 -11.33
N ARG A 29 -5.21 -8.22 -12.43
CA ARG A 29 -5.85 -8.02 -13.75
C ARG A 29 -6.33 -9.31 -14.41
N TRP A 30 -6.05 -10.48 -13.84
CA TRP A 30 -6.51 -11.75 -14.38
C TRP A 30 -8.01 -11.97 -14.08
N PRO A 31 -8.90 -12.21 -15.07
CA PRO A 31 -10.36 -12.19 -14.85
C PRO A 31 -10.88 -13.19 -13.82
N TRP A 32 -10.21 -14.32 -13.63
CA TRP A 32 -10.53 -15.31 -12.58
C TRP A 32 -10.13 -14.83 -11.18
N PHE A 33 -9.01 -14.11 -11.05
CA PHE A 33 -8.56 -13.55 -9.76
C PHE A 33 -9.51 -12.45 -9.30
N ALA A 34 -9.89 -11.55 -10.21
CA ALA A 34 -10.76 -10.41 -9.90
C ALA A 34 -12.11 -10.80 -9.25
N LYS A 35 -12.69 -11.93 -9.68
CA LYS A 35 -13.99 -12.41 -9.18
C LYS A 35 -13.91 -13.12 -7.83
N ASN A 36 -12.81 -13.82 -7.57
CA ASN A 36 -12.74 -14.82 -6.50
C ASN A 36 -11.72 -14.51 -5.40
N ALA A 37 -10.68 -13.72 -5.69
CA ALA A 37 -9.50 -13.60 -4.84
C ALA A 37 -9.26 -12.22 -4.23
N VAL A 38 -10.01 -11.18 -4.61
CA VAL A 38 -9.86 -9.82 -4.05
C VAL A 38 -10.09 -9.78 -2.54
N GLY A 39 -11.15 -10.44 -2.06
CA GLY A 39 -11.44 -10.52 -0.63
C GLY A 39 -10.33 -11.26 0.14
N TRP A 40 -9.82 -12.37 -0.40
CA TRP A 40 -8.70 -13.11 0.17
C TRP A 40 -7.40 -12.30 0.17
N ALA A 41 -7.10 -11.57 -0.91
CA ALA A 41 -5.94 -10.71 -0.99
C ALA A 41 -6.01 -9.55 0.03
N THR A 42 -7.19 -8.94 0.19
CA THR A 42 -7.41 -7.89 1.21
C THR A 42 -7.26 -8.45 2.63
N ALA A 43 -7.80 -9.64 2.90
CA ALA A 43 -7.69 -10.30 4.20
C ALA A 43 -6.24 -10.71 4.50
N ALA A 44 -5.51 -11.24 3.52
CA ALA A 44 -4.08 -11.55 3.63
C ALA A 44 -3.26 -10.29 3.91
N ALA A 45 -3.46 -9.22 3.12
CA ALA A 45 -2.80 -7.93 3.30
C ALA A 45 -2.96 -7.42 4.74
N ALA A 46 -4.19 -7.37 5.24
CA ALA A 46 -4.51 -6.93 6.59
C ALA A 46 -3.91 -7.84 7.68
N GLY A 47 -3.99 -9.17 7.51
CA GLY A 47 -3.44 -10.14 8.44
C GLY A 47 -1.91 -10.05 8.56
N LEU A 48 -1.21 -9.90 7.43
CA LEU A 48 0.25 -9.71 7.42
C LEU A 48 0.67 -8.41 8.10
N MET A 49 -0.07 -7.30 7.92
CA MET A 49 0.19 -6.04 8.62
C MET A 49 -0.03 -6.15 10.14
N LEU A 50 -1.08 -6.83 10.57
CA LEU A 50 -1.32 -7.08 12.00
C LEU A 50 -0.22 -7.97 12.60
N GLY A 51 0.25 -8.98 11.88
CA GLY A 51 1.37 -9.82 12.28
C GLY A 51 2.68 -9.06 12.42
N ILE A 52 3.04 -8.23 11.42
CA ILE A 52 4.23 -7.36 11.49
C ILE A 52 4.12 -6.38 12.66
N GLY A 53 2.96 -5.75 12.84
CA GLY A 53 2.70 -4.83 13.95
C GLY A 53 2.86 -5.50 15.31
N TYR A 54 2.36 -6.73 15.48
CA TYR A 54 2.56 -7.53 16.69
C TYR A 54 4.04 -7.82 16.95
N VAL A 55 4.76 -8.36 15.96
CA VAL A 55 6.17 -8.76 16.15
C VAL A 55 7.08 -7.57 16.42
N LEU A 56 6.84 -6.42 15.78
CA LEU A 56 7.56 -5.17 16.09
C LEU A 56 7.24 -4.64 17.48
N LEU A 57 5.98 -4.70 17.91
CA LEU A 57 5.58 -4.26 19.25
C LEU A 57 6.21 -5.16 20.31
N ASP A 58 6.14 -6.49 20.15
CA ASP A 58 6.72 -7.49 21.04
C ASP A 58 8.24 -7.35 21.13
N THR A 59 8.95 -7.30 20.00
CA THR A 59 10.40 -7.08 19.97
C THR A 59 10.77 -5.75 20.64
N GLY A 60 10.01 -4.69 20.33
CA GLY A 60 10.23 -3.36 20.91
C GLY A 60 10.01 -3.32 22.43
N GLN A 61 8.98 -4.00 22.95
CA GLN A 61 8.76 -4.10 24.39
C GLN A 61 9.92 -4.80 25.10
N HIS A 62 10.52 -5.83 24.50
CA HIS A 62 11.69 -6.50 25.08
C HIS A 62 12.99 -5.67 25.00
N LEU A 63 13.13 -4.79 24.01
CA LEU A 63 14.33 -3.95 23.83
C LEU A 63 14.24 -2.60 24.59
N ALA A 64 13.12 -1.89 24.47
CA ALA A 64 12.93 -0.54 25.01
C ALA A 64 11.42 -0.20 25.18
N PRO A 65 10.78 -0.60 26.29
CA PRO A 65 9.33 -0.49 26.48
C PRO A 65 8.75 0.91 26.26
N ALA A 66 9.38 1.94 26.85
CA ALA A 66 8.87 3.31 26.81
C ALA A 66 9.03 3.97 25.43
N PRO A 67 10.20 3.91 24.75
CA PRO A 67 10.32 4.34 23.35
C PRO A 67 9.36 3.61 22.41
N THR A 68 9.16 2.30 22.59
CA THR A 68 8.23 1.51 21.78
C THR A 68 6.78 1.93 21.97
N LEU A 69 6.34 2.15 23.21
CA LEU A 69 4.99 2.66 23.49
C LEU A 69 4.80 4.06 22.89
N LEU A 70 5.78 4.96 23.05
CA LEU A 70 5.73 6.30 22.46
C LEU A 70 5.66 6.24 20.93
N GLY A 71 6.49 5.41 20.29
CA GLY A 71 6.47 5.19 18.84
C GLY A 71 5.13 4.65 18.34
N ALA A 72 4.54 3.68 19.04
CA ALA A 72 3.22 3.12 18.72
C ALA A 72 2.11 4.18 18.84
N LEU A 73 2.13 5.00 19.89
CA LEU A 73 1.17 6.10 20.08
C LEU A 73 1.32 7.20 19.01
N LEU A 74 2.55 7.56 18.65
CA LEU A 74 2.84 8.52 17.57
C LEU A 74 2.37 7.99 16.21
N GLY A 75 2.63 6.72 15.91
CA GLY A 75 2.15 6.05 14.69
C GLY A 75 0.62 6.02 14.61
N LEU A 76 -0.05 5.65 15.71
CA LEU A 76 -1.52 5.70 15.81
C LEU A 76 -2.04 7.14 15.62
N GLY A 77 -1.39 8.13 16.22
CA GLY A 77 -1.69 9.55 16.04
C GLY A 77 -1.59 9.98 14.58
N LEU A 78 -0.51 9.63 13.89
CA LEU A 78 -0.30 9.92 12.47
C LEU A 78 -1.38 9.31 11.59
N VAL A 79 -1.73 8.03 11.82
CA VAL A 79 -2.84 7.36 11.10
C VAL A 79 -4.15 8.11 11.32
N ARG A 80 -4.47 8.49 12.56
CA ARG A 80 -5.71 9.23 12.89
C ARG A 80 -5.74 10.64 12.28
N LEU A 81 -4.60 11.32 12.18
CA LEU A 81 -4.47 12.62 11.50
C LEU A 81 -4.68 12.49 9.99
N ALA A 82 -4.06 11.50 9.34
CA ALA A 82 -4.27 11.22 7.92
C ALA A 82 -5.74 10.86 7.62
N ASP A 83 -6.36 10.05 8.48
CA ASP A 83 -7.78 9.70 8.39
C ASP A 83 -8.70 10.90 8.57
N GLY A 84 -8.41 11.75 9.56
CA GLY A 84 -9.12 13.00 9.80
C GLY A 84 -9.01 13.97 8.62
N GLY A 85 -7.81 14.11 8.04
CA GLY A 85 -7.56 14.90 6.84
C GLY A 85 -8.38 14.42 5.65
N ARG A 86 -8.33 13.13 5.32
CA ARG A 86 -9.12 12.51 4.24
C ARG A 86 -10.63 12.73 4.44
N ARG A 87 -11.13 12.52 5.66
CA ARG A 87 -12.56 12.72 6.01
C ARG A 87 -13.00 14.19 5.93
N ARG A 88 -12.08 15.15 6.13
CA ARG A 88 -12.36 16.59 5.96
C ARG A 88 -12.35 16.99 4.48
N ALA A 89 -11.35 16.55 3.70
CA ALA A 89 -11.27 16.79 2.27
C ALA A 89 -12.50 16.23 1.51
N GLY A 90 -12.88 14.99 1.80
CA GLY A 90 -14.05 14.32 1.20
C GLY A 90 -15.41 14.94 1.53
N ARG A 91 -15.49 15.96 2.41
CA ARG A 91 -16.75 16.71 2.67
C ARG A 91 -17.00 17.86 1.68
N GLY A 92 -16.01 18.21 0.85
CA GLY A 92 -16.16 19.24 -0.20
C GLY A 92 -16.93 18.78 -1.44
N GLY A 93 -16.88 17.49 -1.78
CA GLY A 93 -17.56 16.93 -2.96
C GLY A 93 -18.84 16.17 -2.59
N ARG A 94 -20.01 16.79 -2.80
CA ARG A 94 -21.31 16.10 -2.65
C ARG A 94 -21.67 15.33 -3.93
N GLY A 95 -21.15 14.11 -4.06
CA GLY A 95 -21.83 13.08 -4.85
C GLY A 95 -23.13 12.61 -4.13
N PRO A 96 -24.14 12.11 -4.85
CA PRO A 96 -25.38 11.62 -4.23
C PRO A 96 -25.13 10.53 -3.18
N ARG A 97 -25.88 10.58 -2.07
CA ARG A 97 -25.83 9.53 -1.03
C ARG A 97 -26.58 8.30 -1.56
N GLY A 98 -25.87 7.30 -2.07
CA GLY A 98 -26.59 6.20 -2.73
C GLY A 98 -25.84 4.89 -2.99
N GLU A 99 -24.63 4.65 -2.48
CA GLU A 99 -24.01 3.33 -2.62
C GLU A 99 -22.98 3.03 -1.53
N TRP A 100 -23.28 2.04 -0.68
CA TRP A 100 -22.39 1.61 0.40
C TRP A 100 -21.52 0.40 0.03
N HIS A 101 -21.71 -0.19 -1.16
CA HIS A 101 -21.02 -1.41 -1.58
C HIS A 101 -19.58 -1.23 -2.10
N HIS A 102 -19.17 -0.02 -2.50
CA HIS A 102 -17.80 0.23 -2.98
C HIS A 102 -16.76 0.57 -1.90
N ARG A 103 -17.09 0.52 -0.60
CA ARG A 103 -16.15 0.88 0.49
C ARG A 103 -15.13 -0.19 0.88
N LEU A 104 -15.10 -1.33 0.18
CA LEU A 104 -14.01 -2.31 0.23
C LEU A 104 -13.00 -2.13 -0.91
N SER A 105 -13.24 -1.14 -1.79
CA SER A 105 -12.40 -0.81 -2.94
C SER A 105 -11.73 0.55 -2.71
N SER A 106 -10.41 0.63 -2.88
CA SER A 106 -9.69 1.90 -2.83
C SER A 106 -10.25 2.88 -3.88
N PRO A 107 -10.65 4.12 -3.49
CA PRO A 107 -11.15 5.12 -4.44
C PRO A 107 -10.01 5.69 -5.33
N PRO A 108 -10.22 6.77 -6.13
CA PRO A 108 -9.70 6.85 -7.50
C PRO A 108 -8.16 6.83 -7.68
N ALA A 109 -7.37 7.08 -6.64
CA ALA A 109 -5.90 7.18 -6.60
C ALA A 109 -5.30 8.31 -7.45
N THR A 110 -6.15 9.09 -8.12
CA THR A 110 -5.84 10.38 -8.73
C THR A 110 -6.05 11.56 -7.77
N ASP A 111 -6.66 11.32 -6.60
CA ASP A 111 -6.83 12.34 -5.58
C ASP A 111 -5.55 12.51 -4.77
N ALA A 112 -5.12 13.75 -4.56
CA ALA A 112 -3.85 14.05 -3.88
C ALA A 112 -3.77 13.48 -2.45
N GLY A 113 -4.92 13.39 -1.77
CA GLY A 113 -5.02 12.78 -0.44
C GLY A 113 -4.82 11.25 -0.44
N GLU A 114 -5.11 10.56 -1.53
CA GLU A 114 -4.95 9.11 -1.66
C GLU A 114 -3.54 8.74 -2.10
N ILE A 115 -2.95 9.52 -3.02
CA ILE A 115 -1.51 9.45 -3.33
C ILE A 115 -0.69 9.68 -2.06
N LEU A 116 -1.09 10.65 -1.22
CA LEU A 116 -0.46 10.88 0.07
C LEU A 116 -0.68 9.70 1.04
N ALA A 117 -1.89 9.14 1.13
CA ALA A 117 -2.16 8.00 2.00
C ALA A 117 -1.35 6.75 1.62
N SER A 118 -1.29 6.40 0.32
CA SER A 118 -0.48 5.28 -0.19
C SER A 118 1.02 5.53 0.03
N ALA A 119 1.51 6.74 -0.22
CA ALA A 119 2.92 7.06 0.04
C ALA A 119 3.27 7.08 1.54
N LEU A 120 2.34 7.47 2.42
CA LEU A 120 2.50 7.36 3.87
C LEU A 120 2.48 5.90 4.33
N HIS A 121 1.62 5.05 3.73
CA HIS A 121 1.58 3.62 4.00
C HIS A 121 2.95 2.99 3.73
N SER A 122 3.45 3.09 2.50
CA SER A 122 4.74 2.52 2.11
C SER A 122 5.94 3.13 2.86
N ALA A 123 5.86 4.41 3.27
CA ALA A 123 6.87 5.01 4.15
C ALA A 123 6.92 4.34 5.54
N VAL A 124 5.77 3.94 6.11
CA VAL A 124 5.72 3.20 7.38
C VAL A 124 6.30 1.80 7.23
N GLU A 125 6.10 1.14 6.09
CA GLU A 125 6.75 -0.16 5.80
C GLU A 125 8.28 -0.03 5.79
N GLY A 126 8.81 1.02 5.14
CA GLY A 126 10.25 1.30 5.14
C GLY A 126 10.81 1.57 6.53
N ILE A 127 10.08 2.30 7.37
CA ILE A 127 10.45 2.53 8.78
C ILE A 127 10.44 1.21 9.57
N ALA A 128 9.44 0.36 9.36
CA ALA A 128 9.33 -0.96 9.97
C ALA A 128 10.50 -1.89 9.58
N ILE A 129 10.87 -1.94 8.30
CA ILE A 129 12.04 -2.68 7.80
C ILE A 129 13.33 -2.15 8.45
N GLY A 130 13.50 -0.83 8.54
CA GLY A 130 14.65 -0.21 9.20
C GLY A 130 14.76 -0.54 10.70
N ALA A 131 13.64 -0.48 11.43
CA ALA A 131 13.57 -0.85 12.84
C ALA A 131 13.86 -2.35 13.08
N ALA A 132 13.40 -3.21 12.18
CA ALA A 132 13.72 -4.64 12.19
C ALA A 132 15.22 -4.89 11.93
N ALA A 133 15.82 -4.18 10.96
CA ALA A 133 17.25 -4.28 10.66
C ALA A 133 18.15 -3.80 11.81
N ALA A 134 17.73 -2.76 12.54
CA ALA A 134 18.41 -2.32 13.76
C ALA A 134 18.30 -3.36 14.90
N SER A 135 17.21 -4.12 14.95
CA SER A 135 16.99 -5.20 15.93
C SER A 135 17.72 -6.50 15.58
N GLY A 136 17.97 -6.78 14.29
CA GLY A 136 18.83 -7.87 13.82
C GLY A 136 18.40 -8.49 12.48
N VAL A 137 19.36 -9.12 11.80
CA VAL A 137 19.16 -9.76 10.47
C VAL A 137 17.95 -10.69 10.39
N PRO A 138 17.67 -11.62 11.34
CA PRO A 138 16.54 -12.54 11.20
C PRO A 138 15.18 -11.83 11.16
N LEU A 139 14.99 -10.80 11.99
CA LEU A 139 13.76 -10.02 12.02
C LEU A 139 13.62 -9.17 10.75
N ALA A 140 14.72 -8.60 10.26
CA ALA A 140 14.74 -7.86 8.99
C ALA A 140 14.36 -8.74 7.80
N GLN A 141 14.92 -9.96 7.72
CA GLN A 141 14.60 -10.93 6.68
C GLN A 141 13.12 -11.35 6.75
N PHE A 142 12.61 -11.63 7.95
CA PHE A 142 11.19 -11.93 8.15
C PHE A 142 10.31 -10.78 7.62
N LEU A 143 10.53 -9.54 8.06
CA LEU A 143 9.73 -8.39 7.60
C LEU A 143 9.85 -8.16 6.10
N LEU A 144 11.05 -8.23 5.51
CA LEU A 144 11.26 -8.07 4.06
C LEU A 144 10.44 -9.08 3.24
N ILE A 145 10.44 -10.35 3.66
CA ILE A 145 9.65 -11.40 3.01
C ILE A 145 8.15 -11.15 3.21
N THR A 146 7.73 -10.83 4.43
CA THR A 146 6.32 -10.57 4.76
C THR A 146 5.77 -9.34 4.03
N PHE A 147 6.52 -8.24 3.94
CA PHE A 147 6.16 -7.07 3.13
C PHE A 147 6.13 -7.41 1.63
N GLY A 148 7.04 -8.26 1.13
CA GLY A 148 6.97 -8.76 -0.24
C GLY A 148 5.64 -9.47 -0.56
N PHE A 149 5.17 -10.35 0.34
CA PHE A 149 3.86 -11.00 0.20
C PHE A 149 2.68 -10.02 0.39
N HIS A 150 2.78 -9.10 1.34
CA HIS A 150 1.78 -8.04 1.54
C HIS A 150 1.60 -7.21 0.25
N ASN A 151 2.70 -6.74 -0.32
CA ASN A 151 2.73 -5.92 -1.52
C ASN A 151 2.14 -6.65 -2.73
N ILE A 152 2.39 -7.96 -2.89
CA ILE A 152 1.70 -8.76 -3.93
C ILE A 152 0.18 -8.73 -3.70
N SER A 153 -0.28 -8.91 -2.47
CA SER A 153 -1.70 -8.95 -2.15
C SER A 153 -2.39 -7.58 -2.30
N GLU A 154 -1.80 -6.49 -1.80
CA GLU A 154 -2.31 -5.12 -2.01
C GLU A 154 -2.28 -4.74 -3.49
N GLY A 155 -1.15 -5.01 -4.16
CA GLY A 155 -0.97 -4.80 -5.59
C GLY A 155 -2.03 -5.54 -6.42
N ALA A 156 -2.44 -6.75 -6.04
CA ALA A 156 -3.49 -7.47 -6.73
C ALA A 156 -4.87 -6.82 -6.56
N VAL A 157 -5.19 -6.29 -5.38
CA VAL A 157 -6.41 -5.49 -5.16
C VAL A 157 -6.36 -4.18 -5.96
N LEU A 158 -5.21 -3.52 -6.04
CA LEU A 158 -5.06 -2.33 -6.89
C LEU A 158 -5.15 -2.68 -8.39
N GLY A 159 -4.64 -3.84 -8.78
CA GLY A 159 -4.63 -4.34 -10.16
C GLY A 159 -6.03 -4.53 -10.75
N THR A 160 -6.98 -5.08 -9.98
CA THR A 160 -8.37 -5.21 -10.39
C THR A 160 -9.02 -3.84 -10.63
N LEU A 161 -8.91 -2.95 -9.65
CA LEU A 161 -9.49 -1.59 -9.70
C LEU A 161 -8.93 -0.77 -10.89
N LEU A 162 -7.65 -0.91 -11.20
CA LEU A 162 -7.03 -0.28 -12.37
C LEU A 162 -7.40 -0.96 -13.71
N ALA A 163 -7.78 -2.24 -13.71
CA ALA A 163 -8.33 -2.90 -14.89
C ALA A 163 -9.78 -2.48 -15.17
N GLU A 164 -10.63 -2.42 -14.15
CA GLU A 164 -12.03 -1.97 -14.25
C GLU A 164 -12.11 -0.54 -14.82
N ARG A 165 -11.16 0.32 -14.46
CA ARG A 165 -11.03 1.69 -14.99
C ARG A 165 -10.33 1.79 -16.36
N GLY A 166 -10.08 0.66 -17.04
CA GLY A 166 -9.49 0.63 -18.39
C GLY A 166 -8.02 1.06 -18.50
N MET A 167 -7.28 1.18 -17.38
CA MET A 167 -5.88 1.63 -17.42
C MET A 167 -4.99 0.62 -18.15
N LYS A 168 -4.03 1.10 -18.95
CA LYS A 168 -3.05 0.26 -19.66
C LYS A 168 -2.11 -0.46 -18.69
N ARG A 169 -1.70 -1.70 -19.01
CA ARG A 169 -0.90 -2.59 -18.14
C ARG A 169 0.39 -1.93 -17.61
N SER A 170 1.19 -1.31 -18.49
CA SER A 170 2.44 -0.65 -18.12
C SER A 170 2.26 0.57 -17.22
N ALA A 171 1.18 1.35 -17.43
CA ALA A 171 0.83 2.46 -16.55
C ALA A 171 0.39 1.97 -15.16
N ALA A 172 -0.41 0.90 -15.10
CA ALA A 172 -0.85 0.32 -13.83
C ALA A 172 0.33 -0.22 -13.00
N MET A 173 1.26 -0.98 -13.62
CA MET A 173 2.50 -1.42 -12.97
C MET A 173 3.39 -0.25 -12.54
N GLY A 174 3.47 0.79 -13.35
CA GLY A 174 4.24 2.00 -13.03
C GLY A 174 3.68 2.72 -11.81
N VAL A 175 2.35 2.88 -11.73
CA VAL A 175 1.70 3.53 -10.59
C VAL A 175 1.87 2.71 -9.30
N SER A 176 1.76 1.38 -9.35
CA SER A 176 1.90 0.54 -8.15
C SER A 176 3.34 0.38 -7.65
N ALA A 177 4.33 0.23 -8.55
CA ALA A 177 5.74 0.11 -8.16
C ALA A 177 6.44 1.47 -7.95
N ARG A 178 5.85 2.58 -8.41
CA ARG A 178 6.51 3.88 -8.49
C ARG A 178 5.52 5.03 -8.24
N CYS A 179 4.85 5.02 -7.10
CA CYS A 179 3.91 6.09 -6.74
C CYS A 179 4.66 7.40 -6.37
N ARG A 180 5.07 8.16 -7.38
CA ARG A 180 5.16 9.64 -7.42
C ARG A 180 5.57 10.15 -8.81
N ARG A 181 4.56 10.59 -9.57
CA ARG A 181 4.51 11.61 -10.65
C ARG A 181 3.94 11.13 -12.00
N CYS A 182 3.20 12.06 -12.61
CA CYS A 182 2.62 12.06 -13.95
C CYS A 182 1.47 11.09 -14.22
N CYS A 183 0.25 11.63 -14.14
CA CYS A 183 -0.77 11.27 -15.12
C CYS A 183 -0.19 11.46 -16.54
N PRO A 184 -0.34 10.51 -17.47
CA PRO A 184 -0.45 10.87 -18.86
C PRO A 184 -1.76 11.66 -18.98
N GLY A 185 -1.66 12.97 -19.20
CA GLY A 185 -2.83 13.81 -19.38
C GLY A 185 -3.75 13.22 -20.45
N SER A 186 -5.05 13.14 -20.15
CA SER A 186 -6.04 12.73 -21.12
C SER A 186 -6.02 13.73 -22.29
N SER A 187 -5.53 13.29 -23.45
CA SER A 187 -5.60 14.08 -24.67
C SER A 187 -7.06 14.19 -25.08
N ALA A 188 -7.70 15.29 -24.68
CA ALA A 188 -9.00 15.69 -25.18
C ALA A 188 -8.92 15.87 -26.70
N ARG A 189 -9.55 14.96 -27.46
CA ARG A 189 -10.24 15.13 -28.77
C ARG A 189 -10.38 13.79 -29.50
N ARG A 190 -11.49 13.67 -30.25
CA ARG A 190 -12.00 12.52 -31.04
C ARG A 190 -12.78 11.50 -30.20
N SER A 191 -14.07 11.26 -30.46
CA SER A 191 -14.96 11.91 -31.44
C SER A 191 -16.42 11.85 -31.02
N ALA A 192 -17.12 12.98 -31.08
CA ALA A 192 -18.56 12.97 -31.23
C ALA A 192 -18.90 12.47 -32.65
N ARG A 193 -19.46 11.26 -32.76
CA ARG A 193 -20.25 10.73 -33.89
C ARG A 193 -20.71 9.31 -33.54
N CYS A 194 -21.96 9.21 -33.09
CA CYS A 194 -22.86 8.07 -33.29
C CYS A 194 -24.27 8.57 -32.96
N SER A 195 -24.92 9.12 -33.98
CA SER A 195 -26.28 9.64 -33.92
C SER A 195 -26.93 9.47 -35.29
N THR A 196 -27.24 8.20 -35.60
CA THR A 196 -28.22 7.68 -36.57
C THR A 196 -28.37 6.20 -36.25
#